data_AF-A0A183U6V3-F1
#
_entry.id   AF-A0A183U6V3-F1
#
_cell.length_a   1.000
_cell.length_b   1.000
_cell.length_c   1.000
_cell.angle_alpha   90.00
_cell.angle_beta   90.00
_cell.angle_gamma   90.00
#
_symmetry.space_group_name_H-M   'P 1'
#
loop_
_entity.id
_entity.type
_entity.pdbx_description
1 polymer ?
#
loop_
_entity_poly.entity_id
_entity_poly.type
_entity_poly.pdbx_seq_one_letter_code
_entity_poly.pdbx_strand_id
1 'polypeptide(L)'
;MVVFRTVEQFSPRAVYTSGKASSAAGLTAAVVKDEESFEFVIEAGALMLADNGVCCIDEFDKMDPKDQVAIHEAMEQQTISITKAGIKATLNARASILAAANPLGGRYDRSRPLKQNIQLSAPIMSRFDLFFVLVDECNEVCSFCLETHFF
;
A
#
# COMPACT_ATOMS: atom_id res chain seq x y z
N MET A 1 -10.81 5.10 -1.92
CA MET A 1 -11.66 3.99 -2.44
C MET A 1 -12.64 3.47 -1.36
N VAL A 2 -13.93 3.19 -1.65
CA VAL A 2 -14.94 2.75 -0.64
C VAL A 2 -14.56 1.41 0.01
N VAL A 3 -14.03 0.48 -0.78
CA VAL A 3 -13.57 -0.85 -0.33
C VAL A 3 -12.61 -0.75 0.85
N PHE A 4 -11.66 0.20 0.81
CA PHE A 4 -10.65 0.33 1.86
C PHE A 4 -11.25 0.79 3.19
N ARG A 5 -12.24 1.70 3.15
CA ARG A 5 -12.94 2.14 4.37
C ARG A 5 -13.74 1.01 5.01
N THR A 6 -14.37 0.16 4.21
CA THR A 6 -15.08 -1.01 4.73
C THR A 6 -14.12 -2.02 5.36
N VAL A 7 -12.98 -2.30 4.71
CA VAL A 7 -11.94 -3.19 5.25
C VAL A 7 -11.37 -2.63 6.56
N GLU A 8 -11.11 -1.33 6.61
CA GLU A 8 -10.62 -0.63 7.80
C GLU A 8 -11.58 -0.76 8.99
N GLN A 9 -12.89 -0.62 8.74
CA GLN A 9 -13.91 -0.75 9.79
C GLN A 9 -14.16 -2.19 10.23
N PHE A 10 -13.97 -3.16 9.32
CA PHE A 10 -14.29 -4.56 9.57
C PHE A 10 -13.12 -5.34 10.19
N SER A 11 -11.89 -5.04 9.77
CA SER A 11 -10.70 -5.76 10.24
C SER A 11 -10.14 -5.15 11.53
N PRO A 12 -9.87 -5.96 12.57
CA PRO A 12 -9.40 -5.47 13.87
C PRO A 12 -8.00 -4.84 13.85
N ARG A 13 -7.25 -5.02 12.75
CA ARG A 13 -5.90 -4.46 12.55
C ARG A 13 -5.73 -4.02 11.11
N ALA A 14 -6.53 -3.04 10.70
CA ALA A 14 -6.37 -2.43 9.40
C ALA A 14 -5.78 -1.01 9.51
N VAL A 15 -4.82 -0.73 8.65
CA VAL A 15 -4.23 0.60 8.51
C VAL A 15 -4.45 1.07 7.09
N TYR A 16 -4.99 2.27 6.92
CA TYR A 16 -5.13 2.92 5.63
C TYR A 16 -4.04 3.98 5.44
N THR A 17 -3.42 4.00 4.26
CA THR A 17 -2.50 5.05 3.87
C THR A 17 -2.57 5.36 2.38
N SER A 18 -2.14 6.56 1.97
CA SER A 18 -1.96 6.93 0.56
C SER A 18 -0.49 6.79 0.17
N GLY A 19 -0.21 6.19 -0.98
CA GLY A 19 1.12 6.03 -1.53
C GLY A 19 1.81 7.35 -1.86
N LYS A 20 1.04 8.42 -2.10
CA LYS A 20 1.56 9.78 -2.34
C LYS A 20 1.93 10.51 -1.04
N ALA A 21 1.17 10.28 0.02
CA ALA A 21 1.40 10.90 1.34
C ALA A 21 2.38 10.10 2.20
N SER A 22 2.67 8.86 1.81
CA SER A 22 3.59 7.98 2.51
C SER A 22 5.04 8.19 2.09
N SER A 23 5.95 7.89 3.01
CA SER A 23 7.38 7.77 2.73
C SER A 23 7.87 6.39 3.17
N ALA A 24 9.05 5.95 2.71
CA ALA A 24 9.66 4.69 3.10
C ALA A 24 9.69 4.54 4.62
N ALA A 25 10.09 5.60 5.33
CA ALA A 25 10.16 5.62 6.79
C ALA A 25 8.75 5.52 7.44
N GLY A 26 7.75 6.22 6.89
CA GLY A 26 6.38 6.15 7.40
C GLY A 26 5.67 4.82 7.12
N LEU A 27 6.08 4.10 6.07
CA LEU A 27 5.56 2.78 5.73
C LEU A 27 6.23 1.67 6.55
N THR A 28 7.55 1.78 6.74
CA THR A 28 8.36 0.76 7.40
C THR A 28 8.55 1.10 8.87
N ALA A 29 9.57 1.90 9.17
CA ALA A 29 9.86 2.45 10.48
C ALA A 29 10.88 3.58 10.38
N ALA A 30 10.88 4.47 11.37
CA ALA A 30 11.82 5.55 11.51
C ALA A 30 12.61 5.44 12.82
N VAL A 31 13.81 6.01 12.86
CA VAL A 31 14.53 6.24 14.11
C VAL A 31 14.46 7.72 14.41
N VAL A 32 13.84 8.05 15.53
CA VAL A 32 13.65 9.41 16.02
C VAL A 32 14.42 9.59 17.33
N LYS A 33 14.88 10.81 17.59
CA LYS A 33 15.53 11.14 18.86
C LYS A 33 14.43 11.63 19.81
N ASP A 34 14.26 10.95 20.93
CA ASP A 34 13.32 11.38 21.96
C ASP A 34 13.87 12.62 22.68
N GLU A 35 13.03 13.63 22.88
CA GLU A 35 13.45 14.91 23.47
C GLU A 35 13.55 14.84 25.00
N GLU A 36 12.85 13.89 25.65
CA GLU A 36 12.89 13.72 27.10
C GLU A 36 14.10 12.89 27.54
N SER A 37 14.30 11.71 26.95
CA SER A 37 15.42 10.83 27.30
C SER A 37 16.73 11.15 26.57
N PHE A 38 16.68 11.94 25.49
CA PHE A 38 17.77 12.14 24.53
C PHE A 38 18.29 10.87 23.86
N GLU A 39 17.57 9.74 24.02
CA GLU A 39 17.89 8.47 23.38
C GLU A 39 17.23 8.37 22.00
N PHE A 40 17.77 7.49 21.15
CA PHE A 40 17.14 7.16 19.89
C PHE A 40 16.11 6.07 20.11
N VAL A 41 14.89 6.28 19.61
CA VAL A 41 13.78 5.32 19.68
C VAL A 41 13.29 4.97 18.28
N ILE A 42 12.69 3.80 18.14
CA ILE A 42 12.10 3.34 16.87
C ILE A 42 10.62 3.73 16.86
N GLU A 43 10.22 4.47 15.83
CA GLU A 43 8.83 4.75 15.52
C GLU A 43 8.33 3.75 14.47
N ALA A 44 7.28 3.01 14.81
CA ALA A 44 6.70 2.00 13.94
C ALA A 44 5.91 2.64 12.79
N GLY A 45 6.18 2.21 11.56
CA GLY A 45 5.43 2.64 10.38
C GLY A 45 4.16 1.82 10.14
N ALA A 46 3.43 2.17 9.09
CA ALA A 46 2.12 1.59 8.77
C ALA A 46 2.12 0.06 8.64
N LEU A 47 3.15 -0.53 8.02
CA LEU A 47 3.24 -1.98 7.83
C LEU A 47 3.47 -2.74 9.14
N MET A 48 4.19 -2.15 10.08
CA MET A 48 4.40 -2.73 11.40
C MET A 48 3.14 -2.63 12.27
N LEU A 49 2.47 -1.47 12.23
CA LEU A 49 1.21 -1.26 12.94
C LEU A 49 0.12 -2.22 12.46
N ALA A 50 0.16 -2.61 11.18
CA ALA A 50 -0.73 -3.59 10.58
C ALA A 50 -0.26 -5.06 10.69
N ASP A 51 0.69 -5.41 11.58
CA ASP A 51 1.19 -6.80 11.70
C ASP A 51 0.07 -7.81 12.01
N ASN A 52 0.02 -8.89 11.21
CA ASN A 52 -1.06 -9.89 11.13
C ASN A 52 -2.45 -9.32 10.76
N GLY A 53 -2.48 -8.14 10.16
CA GLY A 53 -3.68 -7.44 9.73
C GLY A 53 -3.65 -7.09 8.24
N VAL A 54 -4.28 -5.98 7.88
CA VAL A 54 -4.36 -5.50 6.49
C VAL A 54 -3.81 -4.09 6.40
N CYS A 55 -2.88 -3.85 5.48
CA CYS A 55 -2.41 -2.52 5.13
C CYS A 55 -3.03 -2.13 3.78
N CYS A 56 -3.97 -1.18 3.80
CA CYS A 56 -4.63 -0.63 2.62
C CYS A 56 -3.81 0.55 2.10
N ILE A 57 -3.31 0.46 0.87
CA ILE A 57 -2.53 1.53 0.23
C ILE A 57 -3.26 2.05 -1.01
N ASP A 58 -3.79 3.26 -0.93
CA ASP A 58 -4.39 3.95 -2.08
C ASP A 58 -3.31 4.65 -2.92
N GLU A 59 -3.59 4.89 -4.20
CA GLU A 59 -2.67 5.57 -5.13
C GLU A 59 -1.25 4.95 -5.16
N PHE A 60 -1.17 3.62 -5.14
CA PHE A 60 0.11 2.89 -5.10
C PHE A 60 1.00 3.18 -6.32
N ASP A 61 0.40 3.54 -7.46
CA ASP A 61 1.12 3.99 -8.67
C ASP A 61 1.79 5.37 -8.52
N LYS A 62 1.39 6.16 -7.52
CA LYS A 62 1.92 7.51 -7.24
C LYS A 62 3.08 7.52 -6.25
N MET A 63 3.46 6.36 -5.75
CA MET A 63 4.53 6.21 -4.78
C MET A 63 5.91 6.42 -5.42
N ASP A 64 6.83 7.06 -4.69
CA ASP A 64 8.19 7.26 -5.16
C ASP A 64 8.92 5.91 -5.33
N PRO A 65 9.84 5.78 -6.31
CA PRO A 65 10.59 4.54 -6.53
C PRO A 65 11.37 4.04 -5.30
N LYS A 66 11.89 4.96 -4.48
CA LYS A 66 12.60 4.62 -3.23
C LYS A 66 11.67 3.96 -2.20
N ASP A 67 10.42 4.39 -2.13
CA ASP A 67 9.44 3.90 -1.16
C ASP A 67 8.87 2.56 -1.63
N GLN A 68 8.72 2.41 -2.95
CA GLN A 68 8.44 1.13 -3.61
C GLN A 68 9.49 0.06 -3.31
N VAL A 69 10.79 0.41 -3.30
CA VAL A 69 11.87 -0.53 -2.93
C VAL A 69 11.75 -0.97 -1.47
N ALA A 70 11.52 -0.03 -0.55
CA ALA A 70 11.38 -0.34 0.86
C ALA A 70 10.18 -1.27 1.15
N ILE A 71 9.04 -1.04 0.50
CA ILE A 71 7.88 -1.93 0.61
C ILE A 71 8.17 -3.29 -0.02
N HIS A 72 8.83 -3.33 -1.19
CA HIS A 72 9.19 -4.59 -1.84
C HIS A 72 10.03 -5.48 -0.92
N GLU A 73 11.04 -4.92 -0.25
CA GLU A 73 11.87 -5.64 0.72
C GLU A 73 11.05 -6.14 1.92
N ALA A 74 10.15 -5.30 2.44
CA ALA A 74 9.26 -5.69 3.54
C ALA A 74 8.29 -6.81 3.14
N MET A 75 7.73 -6.78 1.92
CA MET A 75 6.85 -7.82 1.38
C MET A 75 7.59 -9.14 1.16
N GLU A 76 8.83 -9.06 0.66
CA GLU A 76 9.69 -10.21 0.40
C GLU A 76 10.06 -10.94 1.70
N GLN A 77 10.57 -10.19 2.68
CA GLN A 77 11.15 -10.76 3.89
C GLN A 77 10.14 -10.91 5.03
N GLN A 78 8.95 -10.32 4.90
CA GLN A 78 7.93 -10.17 5.95
C GLN A 78 8.48 -9.58 7.26
N THR A 79 9.60 -8.88 7.16
CA THR A 79 10.36 -8.28 8.25
C THR A 79 11.02 -7.01 7.76
N ILE A 80 11.23 -6.06 8.67
CA ILE A 80 11.91 -4.80 8.44
C ILE A 80 13.12 -4.76 9.35
N SER A 81 14.31 -4.63 8.76
CA SER A 81 15.57 -4.52 9.49
C SER A 81 16.04 -3.07 9.50
N ILE A 82 16.28 -2.54 10.69
CA ILE A 82 16.75 -1.17 10.90
C ILE A 82 18.14 -1.25 11.54
N THR A 83 19.10 -0.57 10.91
CA THR A 83 20.44 -0.36 11.48
C THR A 83 20.78 1.13 11.37
N LYS A 84 20.46 1.90 12.42
CA LYS A 84 20.68 3.36 12.44
C LYS A 84 20.87 3.87 13.87
N ALA A 85 21.71 4.88 14.02
CA ALA A 85 21.95 5.57 15.30
C ALA A 85 22.30 4.63 16.48
N GLY A 86 23.07 3.57 16.21
CA GLY A 86 23.45 2.57 17.21
C GLY A 86 22.38 1.51 17.51
N ILE A 87 21.17 1.66 16.96
CA ILE A 87 20.08 0.69 17.09
C ILE A 87 20.16 -0.31 15.94
N LYS A 88 20.23 -1.60 16.30
CA LYS A 88 20.10 -2.72 15.37
C LYS A 88 18.91 -3.56 15.80
N ALA A 89 17.81 -3.46 15.06
CA ALA A 89 16.58 -4.19 15.36
C ALA A 89 15.97 -4.77 14.09
N THR A 90 15.31 -5.91 14.24
CA THR A 90 14.51 -6.54 13.19
C THR A 90 13.10 -6.70 13.71
N LEU A 91 12.14 -6.18 12.95
CA LEU A 91 10.74 -6.05 13.34
C LEU A 91 9.89 -6.84 12.34
N ASN A 92 8.86 -7.52 12.83
CA ASN A 92 7.98 -8.30 11.98
C ASN A 92 6.98 -7.38 11.26
N ALA A 93 6.71 -7.67 9.99
CA ALA A 93 5.79 -6.93 9.14
C ALA A 93 4.96 -7.91 8.30
N ARG A 94 4.17 -8.76 8.96
CA ARG A 94 3.35 -9.81 8.33
C ARG A 94 1.97 -9.31 7.92
N ALA A 95 1.88 -8.03 7.57
CA ALA A 95 0.64 -7.42 7.10
C ALA A 95 0.31 -7.91 5.68
N SER A 96 -0.96 -8.18 5.42
CA SER A 96 -1.45 -8.38 4.05
C SER A 96 -1.66 -7.03 3.40
N ILE A 97 -1.12 -6.81 2.20
CA ILE A 97 -1.23 -5.52 1.51
C ILE A 97 -2.39 -5.57 0.53
N LEU A 98 -3.29 -4.60 0.65
CA LEU A 98 -4.34 -4.34 -0.31
C LEU A 98 -4.05 -2.99 -0.98
N ALA A 99 -3.69 -3.03 -2.26
CA ALA A 99 -3.26 -1.83 -2.99
C ALA A 99 -4.27 -1.43 -4.07
N ALA A 100 -4.48 -0.13 -4.24
CA ALA A 100 -5.20 0.45 -5.37
C ALA A 100 -4.21 1.24 -6.22
N ALA A 101 -4.29 1.05 -7.53
CA ALA A 101 -3.44 1.73 -8.50
C ALA A 101 -4.29 2.16 -9.69
N ASN A 102 -3.99 3.34 -10.23
CA ASN A 102 -4.66 3.86 -11.41
C ASN A 102 -3.86 3.51 -12.68
N PRO A 103 -4.56 3.26 -13.81
CA PRO A 103 -3.88 3.04 -15.08
C PRO A 103 -3.18 4.31 -15.58
N LEU A 104 -2.09 4.11 -16.32
CA LEU A 104 -1.36 5.15 -17.02
C LEU A 104 -2.29 5.89 -17.98
N GLY A 105 -2.36 7.22 -17.85
CA GLY A 105 -3.25 8.05 -18.68
C GLY A 105 -4.73 8.03 -18.25
N GLY A 106 -5.07 7.40 -17.11
CA GLY A 106 -6.40 7.47 -16.49
C GLY A 106 -7.44 6.50 -17.03
N ARG A 107 -7.18 5.80 -18.14
CA ARG A 107 -8.04 4.73 -18.66
C ARG A 107 -7.22 3.48 -18.94
N TYR A 108 -7.79 2.32 -18.65
CA TYR A 108 -7.15 1.03 -18.90
C TYR A 108 -7.25 0.66 -20.38
N ASP A 109 -6.11 0.42 -21.03
CA ASP A 109 -6.03 -0.01 -22.43
C ASP A 109 -5.98 -1.54 -22.51
N ARG A 110 -7.07 -2.14 -23.00
CA ARG A 110 -7.22 -3.60 -23.13
C ARG A 110 -6.34 -4.22 -24.20
N SER A 111 -5.80 -3.41 -25.11
CA SER A 111 -4.88 -3.90 -26.14
C SER A 111 -3.46 -4.14 -25.61
N ARG A 112 -3.15 -3.65 -24.39
CA ARG A 112 -1.83 -3.72 -23.78
C ARG A 112 -1.82 -4.67 -22.57
N PRO A 113 -0.67 -5.33 -22.28
CA PRO A 113 -0.52 -6.10 -21.06
C PRO A 113 -0.55 -5.21 -19.82
N LEU A 114 -0.92 -5.79 -18.67
CA LEU A 114 -1.04 -5.09 -17.38
C LEU A 114 0.20 -4.24 -17.03
N LYS A 115 1.40 -4.79 -17.26
CA LYS A 115 2.69 -4.11 -17.00
C LYS A 115 2.86 -2.81 -17.79
N GLN A 116 2.24 -2.69 -18.97
CA GLN A 116 2.27 -1.47 -19.76
C GLN A 116 1.13 -0.51 -19.42
N ASN A 117 0.14 -0.97 -18.64
CA ASN A 117 -0.98 -0.16 -18.18
C ASN A 117 -0.75 0.48 -16.82
N ILE A 118 0.20 0.01 -15.99
CA ILE A 118 0.39 0.50 -14.63
C ILE A 118 1.87 0.81 -14.38
N GLN A 119 2.14 1.88 -13.63
CA GLN A 119 3.48 2.29 -13.21
C GLN A 119 3.98 1.50 -12.00
N LEU A 120 4.14 0.18 -12.13
CA LEU A 120 4.69 -0.68 -11.08
C LEU A 120 5.95 -1.40 -11.54
N SER A 121 6.90 -1.57 -10.63
CA SER A 121 8.10 -2.34 -10.90
C SER A 121 7.78 -3.84 -11.00
N ALA A 122 8.52 -4.56 -11.85
CA ALA A 122 8.32 -6.00 -12.02
C ALA A 122 8.46 -6.81 -10.70
N PRO A 123 9.41 -6.51 -9.79
CA PRO A 123 9.53 -7.20 -8.52
C PRO A 123 8.28 -7.04 -7.64
N ILE A 124 7.70 -5.84 -7.59
CA ILE A 124 6.47 -5.61 -6.83
C ILE A 124 5.30 -6.37 -7.46
N MET A 125 5.18 -6.33 -8.79
CA MET A 125 4.12 -7.09 -9.46
C MET A 125 4.20 -8.59 -9.17
N SER A 126 5.40 -9.17 -9.06
CA SER A 126 5.56 -10.58 -8.72
C SER A 126 5.23 -10.93 -7.27
N ARG A 127 5.15 -9.92 -6.37
CA ARG A 127 4.79 -10.12 -4.96
C ARG A 127 3.29 -10.06 -4.70
N PHE A 128 2.50 -9.62 -5.68
CA PHE A 128 1.05 -9.68 -5.63
C PHE A 128 0.56 -10.95 -6.32
N ASP A 129 -0.12 -11.81 -5.57
CA ASP A 129 -0.69 -13.05 -6.11
C ASP A 129 -1.98 -12.81 -6.91
N LEU A 130 -2.70 -11.71 -6.62
CA LEU A 130 -4.01 -11.40 -7.18
C LEU A 130 -4.02 -9.98 -7.76
N PHE A 131 -4.55 -9.85 -8.98
CA PHE A 131 -4.80 -8.58 -9.65
C PHE A 131 -6.26 -8.50 -10.09
N PHE A 132 -6.94 -7.45 -9.66
CA PHE A 132 -8.32 -7.16 -10.08
C PHE A 132 -8.32 -5.88 -10.92
N VAL A 133 -8.45 -6.03 -12.24
CA VAL A 133 -8.57 -4.88 -13.16
C VAL A 133 -10.05 -4.52 -13.27
N LEU A 134 -10.41 -3.38 -12.68
CA LEU A 134 -11.74 -2.80 -12.83
C LEU A 134 -11.73 -1.88 -14.05
N VAL A 135 -12.53 -2.21 -15.06
CA VAL A 135 -12.72 -1.38 -16.25
C VAL A 135 -14.16 -0.89 -16.27
N ASP A 136 -14.31 0.44 -16.29
CA ASP A 136 -15.61 1.06 -16.49
C ASP A 136 -16.00 0.97 -17.96
N GLU A 137 -16.98 0.12 -18.26
CA GLU A 137 -17.65 0.08 -19.56
C GLU A 137 -18.97 0.84 -19.45
N CYS A 138 -19.16 1.86 -20.28
CA CYS A 138 -20.45 2.53 -20.39
C CYS A 138 -21.50 1.54 -20.93
N ASN A 139 -22.26 0.95 -20.02
CA ASN A 139 -23.39 0.09 -20.31
C ASN A 139 -24.64 0.70 -19.68
N GLU A 140 -25.61 1.08 -20.50
CA GLU A 140 -26.82 1.79 -20.07
C GLU A 140 -27.60 1.04 -18.98
N VAL A 141 -27.64 -0.29 -19.05
CA VAL A 141 -28.31 -1.12 -18.03
C VAL A 141 -27.57 -1.07 -16.70
N CYS A 142 -26.24 -1.11 -16.73
CA CYS A 142 -25.41 -1.06 -15.53
C CYS A 142 -25.47 0.34 -14.89
N SER A 143 -25.44 1.39 -15.71
CA SER A 143 -25.62 2.78 -15.26
C SER A 143 -26.98 2.98 -14.59
N PHE A 144 -28.07 2.47 -15.18
CA PHE A 144 -29.41 2.55 -14.59
C PHE A 144 -29.51 1.82 -13.24
N CYS A 145 -28.92 0.62 -13.13
CA CYS A 145 -28.86 -0.13 -11.87
C CYS A 145 -28.05 0.59 -10.79
N LEU A 146 -26.93 1.23 -11.16
CA LEU A 146 -26.16 2.05 -10.22
C LEU A 146 -26.97 3.26 -9.77
N GLU A 147 -27.66 3.93 -10.70
CA GLU A 147 -28.46 5.11 -10.41
C GLU A 147 -29.62 4.80 -9.44
N THR A 148 -30.29 3.65 -9.61
CA THR A 148 -31.35 3.17 -8.70
C THR A 148 -30.86 2.61 -7.36
N HIS A 149 -29.56 2.36 -7.20
CA HIS A 149 -29.00 1.85 -5.95
C HIS A 149 -28.36 2.96 -5.10
N PHE A 150 -27.91 4.05 -5.74
CA PHE A 150 -27.34 5.22 -5.07
C PHE A 150 -28.37 6.34 -4.79
N PHE A 151 -29.53 6.33 -5.46
CA PHE A 151 -30.69 7.19 -5.18
C PHE A 151 -31.88 6.37 -4.70
#